data_AF-A0A9R1D8J6-F1
#
_entry.id   AF-A0A9R1D8J6-F1
#
_cell.length_a   1.000
_cell.length_b   1.000
_cell.length_c   1.000
_cell.angle_alpha   90.00
_cell.angle_beta   90.00
_cell.angle_gamma   90.00
#
_symmetry.space_group_name_H-M   'P 1'
#
loop_
_entity.id
_entity.type
_entity.pdbx_description
1 polymer ?
#
loop_
_entity_poly.entity_id
_entity_poly.type
_entity_poly.pdbx_seq_one_letter_code
_entity_poly.pdbx_strand_id
1 'polypeptide(L)'
;MRPQVLLAALAIFVVLAAALPVIHGQGATPSASLCCNNCGTCTRSIPPRCTCMDASPSGCNPACKTCDKSTIAGRDSFQCKDRVANFCQRSCTKAT
;
A
#
# COMPACT_ATOMS: atom_id res chain seq x y z
N MET A 1 -51.21 -25.02 -5.67
CA MET A 1 -49.91 -24.37 -5.96
C MET A 1 -48.92 -24.91 -4.95
N ARG A 2 -47.87 -25.61 -5.41
CA ARG A 2 -47.04 -26.51 -4.58
C ARG A 2 -45.94 -25.70 -3.85
N PRO A 3 -45.91 -25.68 -2.50
CA PRO A 3 -44.93 -24.90 -1.72
C PRO A 3 -43.46 -25.35 -1.94
N GLN A 4 -43.28 -26.52 -2.55
CA GLN A 4 -42.00 -27.12 -2.95
C GLN A 4 -41.20 -26.24 -3.95
N VAL A 5 -41.88 -25.47 -4.80
CA VAL A 5 -41.23 -24.68 -5.87
C VAL A 5 -40.56 -23.42 -5.32
N LEU A 6 -41.15 -22.84 -4.26
CA LEU A 6 -40.61 -21.67 -3.57
C LEU A 6 -39.32 -22.00 -2.80
N LEU A 7 -39.26 -23.18 -2.18
CA LEU A 7 -38.08 -23.66 -1.46
C LEU A 7 -36.88 -23.89 -2.41
N ALA A 8 -37.13 -24.44 -3.60
CA ALA A 8 -36.08 -24.65 -4.60
C ALA A 8 -35.51 -23.34 -5.15
N ALA A 9 -36.35 -22.31 -5.35
CA ALA A 9 -35.90 -21.00 -5.82
C ALA A 9 -35.04 -20.25 -4.79
N LEU A 10 -35.37 -20.36 -3.50
CA LEU A 10 -34.57 -19.78 -2.40
C LEU A 10 -33.19 -20.43 -2.27
N ALA A 11 -33.11 -21.76 -2.43
CA ALA A 11 -31.84 -22.47 -2.35
C ALA A 11 -30.84 -22.03 -3.44
N ILE A 12 -31.31 -21.72 -4.64
CA ILE A 12 -30.46 -21.27 -5.76
C ILE A 12 -29.90 -19.86 -5.52
N PHE A 13 -30.69 -18.94 -4.92
CA PHE A 13 -30.23 -17.59 -4.61
C PHE A 13 -29.13 -17.56 -3.54
N VAL A 14 -29.17 -18.46 -2.55
CA VAL A 14 -28.14 -18.55 -1.51
C VAL A 14 -26.81 -19.05 -2.07
N VAL A 15 -26.84 -19.99 -3.03
CA VAL A 15 -25.61 -20.52 -3.66
C VAL A 15 -24.93 -19.48 -4.55
N LEU A 16 -25.69 -18.60 -5.22
CA LEU A 16 -25.11 -17.59 -6.13
C LEU A 16 -24.43 -16.42 -5.40
N ALA A 17 -24.79 -16.12 -4.15
CA ALA A 17 -24.15 -15.07 -3.36
C ALA A 17 -22.78 -15.47 -2.80
N ALA A 18 -22.43 -16.76 -2.81
CA ALA A 18 -21.16 -17.26 -2.28
C ALA A 18 -19.98 -17.17 -3.29
N ALA A 19 -20.24 -16.76 -4.54
CA ALA A 19 -19.23 -16.69 -5.61
C ALA A 19 -18.82 -15.25 -5.99
N LEU A 20 -19.21 -14.24 -5.22
CA LEU A 20 -18.64 -12.91 -5.37
C LEU A 20 -17.20 -12.98 -4.83
N PRO A 21 -16.16 -12.78 -5.67
CA PRO A 21 -14.88 -12.43 -5.12
C PRO A 21 -15.13 -11.10 -4.42
N VAL A 22 -15.09 -11.13 -3.09
CA VAL A 22 -14.83 -9.92 -2.32
C VAL A 22 -13.48 -9.47 -2.88
N ILE A 23 -13.54 -8.53 -3.84
CA ILE A 23 -12.42 -7.67 -4.16
C ILE A 23 -12.20 -6.97 -2.83
N HIS A 24 -11.36 -7.61 -1.99
CA HIS A 24 -10.64 -6.95 -0.94
C HIS A 24 -9.88 -5.87 -1.71
N GLY A 25 -10.53 -4.72 -1.88
CA GLY A 25 -9.84 -3.46 -2.03
C GLY A 25 -8.80 -3.52 -0.94
N GLN A 26 -7.55 -3.66 -1.36
CA GLN A 26 -6.41 -3.85 -0.50
C GLN A 26 -6.42 -2.65 0.42
N GLY A 27 -7.10 -2.80 1.55
CA GLY A 27 -7.09 -1.89 2.66
C GLY A 27 -5.62 -1.81 2.99
N ALA A 28 -5.07 -0.61 2.77
CA ALA A 28 -3.67 -0.28 2.92
C ALA A 28 -3.12 -1.12 4.06
N THR A 29 -2.29 -2.12 3.72
CA THR A 29 -1.50 -2.80 4.74
C THR A 29 -0.87 -1.66 5.52
N PRO A 30 -1.07 -1.59 6.86
CA PRO A 30 -0.46 -0.55 7.66
C PRO A 30 1.02 -0.65 7.36
N SER A 31 1.50 0.27 6.53
CA SER A 31 2.84 0.20 6.01
C SER A 31 3.71 0.17 7.25
N ALA A 32 4.58 -0.84 7.38
CA ALA A 32 5.62 -0.85 8.37
C ALA A 32 6.24 0.56 8.34
N SER A 33 5.90 1.38 9.35
CA SER A 33 5.73 2.84 9.27
C SER A 33 6.39 3.50 8.05
N LEU A 34 5.69 3.62 6.91
CA LEU A 34 6.16 4.46 5.81
C LEU A 34 6.27 5.88 6.34
N CYS A 35 7.48 6.43 6.31
CA CYS A 35 7.72 7.81 6.69
C CYS A 35 8.71 8.43 5.72
N CYS A 36 8.61 9.73 5.55
CA CYS A 36 9.53 10.51 4.74
C CYS A 36 9.59 11.94 5.28
N ASN A 37 10.79 12.44 5.53
CA ASN A 37 11.08 13.81 5.92
C ASN A 37 11.24 14.71 4.68
N ASN A 38 11.99 14.25 3.66
CA ASN A 38 12.21 15.00 2.43
C ASN A 38 11.38 14.45 1.29
N CYS A 39 10.22 15.05 1.10
CA CYS A 39 9.29 14.69 0.05
C CYS A 39 9.67 15.29 -1.30
N GLY A 40 9.68 14.46 -2.33
CA GLY A 40 9.85 14.89 -3.71
C GLY A 40 8.50 15.13 -4.40
N THR A 41 8.41 14.71 -5.66
CA THR A 41 7.20 14.89 -6.46
C THR A 41 6.10 13.89 -6.11
N CYS A 42 4.86 14.39 -5.99
CA CYS A 42 3.65 13.60 -5.79
C CYS A 42 2.72 13.66 -7.01
N THR A 43 2.04 12.55 -7.30
CA THR A 43 0.91 12.55 -8.24
C THR A 43 -0.30 13.27 -7.63
N ARG A 44 -1.19 13.79 -8.49
CA ARG A 44 -2.48 14.40 -8.07
C ARG A 44 -3.61 13.38 -7.86
N SER A 45 -3.29 12.09 -7.82
CA SER A 45 -4.26 11.02 -7.56
C SER A 45 -4.63 10.95 -6.07
N ILE A 46 -5.72 10.26 -5.75
CA ILE A 46 -6.10 9.94 -4.36
C ILE A 46 -6.08 8.40 -4.22
N PRO A 47 -5.18 7.81 -3.42
CA PRO A 47 -4.14 8.47 -2.64
C PRO A 47 -3.00 9.03 -3.52
N PRO A 48 -2.30 10.07 -3.04
CA PRO A 48 -1.13 10.59 -3.74
C PRO A 48 0.01 9.57 -3.68
N ARG A 49 0.71 9.40 -4.80
CA ARG A 49 1.93 8.59 -4.86
C ARG A 49 3.13 9.53 -4.96
N CYS A 50 4.00 9.47 -3.97
CA CYS A 50 5.11 10.41 -3.80
C CYS A 50 6.45 9.70 -3.86
N THR A 51 7.47 10.37 -4.40
CA THR A 51 8.87 9.97 -4.24
C THR A 51 9.40 10.47 -2.90
N CYS A 52 10.20 9.67 -2.19
CA CYS A 52 10.93 10.11 -1.01
C CYS A 52 12.41 10.30 -1.34
N MET A 53 12.99 11.42 -0.91
CA MET A 53 14.39 11.76 -1.16
C MET A 53 15.29 11.40 0.02
N ASP A 54 14.72 10.89 1.11
CA ASP A 54 15.51 10.46 2.26
C ASP A 54 16.42 9.29 1.91
N ALA A 55 17.64 9.35 2.45
CA ALA A 55 18.57 8.25 2.47
C ALA A 55 18.47 7.52 3.82
N SER A 56 18.42 6.20 3.76
CA SER A 56 18.44 5.32 4.93
C SER A 56 19.79 4.59 5.00
N PRO A 57 20.43 4.48 6.17
CA PRO A 57 21.64 3.68 6.33
C PRO A 57 21.37 2.17 6.39
N SER A 58 20.12 1.76 6.65
CA SER A 58 19.75 0.37 6.94
C SER A 58 18.97 -0.33 5.82
N GLY A 59 18.72 0.35 4.70
CA GLY A 59 17.90 -0.17 3.60
C GLY A 59 16.59 0.59 3.39
N CYS A 60 15.90 0.29 2.29
CA CYS A 60 14.61 0.88 1.96
C CYS A 60 13.45 0.14 2.63
N ASN A 61 12.30 0.82 2.74
CA ASN A 61 11.06 0.20 3.17
C ASN A 61 10.63 -0.91 2.19
N PRO A 62 10.02 -2.02 2.66
CA PRO A 62 9.50 -3.09 1.78
C PRO A 62 8.48 -2.63 0.73
N ALA A 63 7.79 -1.50 0.96
CA ALA A 63 6.90 -0.90 -0.02
C ALA A 63 7.64 -0.29 -1.23
N CYS A 64 8.95 -0.09 -1.11
CA CYS A 64 9.83 0.33 -2.20
C CYS A 64 10.36 -0.90 -2.94
N LYS A 65 10.09 -0.98 -4.25
CA LYS A 65 10.60 -2.03 -5.13
C LYS A 65 11.99 -1.68 -5.66
N THR A 66 12.21 -0.41 -5.98
CA THR A 66 13.49 0.10 -6.49
C THR A 66 14.26 0.79 -5.38
N CYS A 67 15.12 0.03 -4.69
CA CYS A 67 16.02 0.54 -3.67
C CYS A 67 17.43 0.69 -4.21
N ASP A 68 17.85 1.94 -4.45
CA ASP A 68 19.18 2.23 -4.93
C ASP A 68 20.15 2.30 -3.75
N LYS A 69 21.23 1.53 -3.85
CA LYS A 69 22.35 1.58 -2.92
C LYS A 69 23.44 2.51 -3.47
N SER A 70 23.97 3.37 -2.63
CA SER A 70 25.14 4.21 -2.91
C SER A 70 26.10 4.13 -1.74
N THR A 71 27.41 4.09 -2.00
CA THR A 71 28.43 4.09 -0.95
C THR A 71 29.18 5.41 -0.99
N ILE A 72 29.03 6.22 0.06
CA ILE A 72 29.66 7.55 0.16
C ILE A 72 30.62 7.51 1.34
N ALA A 73 31.91 7.79 1.09
CA ALA A 73 32.96 7.75 2.10
C ALA A 73 32.99 6.43 2.92
N GLY A 74 32.76 5.30 2.25
CA GLY A 74 32.75 3.97 2.87
C GLY A 74 31.48 3.62 3.66
N ARG A 75 30.45 4.47 3.64
CA ARG A 75 29.15 4.20 4.27
C ARG A 75 28.08 3.95 3.22
N ASP A 76 27.29 2.90 3.45
CA ASP A 76 26.16 2.58 2.58
C ASP A 76 24.96 3.49 2.89
N SER A 77 24.32 3.94 1.83
CA SER A 77 23.14 4.79 1.83
C SER A 77 22.15 4.21 0.83
N PHE A 78 20.90 4.04 1.27
CA PHE A 78 19.83 3.44 0.49
C PHE A 78 18.74 4.49 0.25
N GLN A 79 18.38 4.70 -1.02
CA GLN A 79 17.33 5.64 -1.39
C GLN A 79 16.26 4.95 -2.24
N CYS A 80 15.00 5.17 -1.88
CA CYS A 80 13.89 4.67 -2.66
C CYS A 80 13.66 5.54 -3.90
N LYS A 81 13.61 4.95 -5.09
CA LYS A 81 13.32 5.67 -6.35
C LYS A 81 11.86 5.60 -6.78
N ASP A 82 11.06 4.78 -6.11
CA ASP A 82 9.67 4.58 -6.47
C ASP A 82 8.75 5.69 -5.96
N ARG A 83 7.61 5.84 -6.66
CA ARG A 83 6.45 6.56 -6.14
C ARG A 83 5.59 5.61 -5.30
N VAL A 84 5.64 5.79 -3.99
CA VAL A 84 4.86 4.98 -3.04
C VAL A 84 3.62 5.76 -2.59
N ALA A 85 2.48 5.08 -2.48
CA ALA A 85 1.25 5.70 -2.01
C ALA A 85 1.42 6.17 -0.55
N ASN A 86 0.99 7.39 -0.24
CA ASN A 86 1.05 7.99 1.10
C ASN A 86 2.45 8.06 1.73
N PHE A 87 3.53 8.00 0.94
CA PHE A 87 4.91 8.04 1.46
C PHE A 87 5.20 9.29 2.29
N CYS A 88 4.60 10.40 1.89
CA CYS A 88 4.79 11.72 2.48
C CYS A 88 3.73 12.10 3.53
N GLN A 89 2.90 11.15 3.96
CA GLN A 89 1.84 11.44 4.93
C GLN A 89 2.37 11.56 6.37
N ARG A 90 3.54 10.98 6.66
CA ARG A 90 4.16 10.94 7.99
C ARG A 90 5.64 11.30 7.90
N SER A 91 6.11 12.16 8.81
CA SER A 91 7.54 12.42 9.02
C SER A 91 8.21 11.28 9.80
N CYS A 92 9.46 10.96 9.47
CA CYS A 92 10.26 9.97 10.20
C CYS A 92 10.76 10.48 11.55
N THR A 93 11.02 11.78 11.64
CA THR A 93 11.39 12.41 12.91
C THR A 93 10.14 12.55 13.78
N LYS A 94 10.21 12.09 15.04
CA LYS A 94 9.19 12.44 16.04
C LYS A 94 9.15 13.95 16.18
N ALA A 95 7.97 14.55 16.12
CA ALA A 95 7.78 15.92 16.57
C ALA A 95 8.11 15.95 18.07
N THR A 96 9.15 16.68 18.45
CA THR A 96 9.51 17.01 19.82
C THR A 96 8.57 18.07 20.37
#